data_AF-R7PAF8-F1
#
_entry.id   AF-R7PAF8-F1
#
_cell.length_a   1.000
_cell.length_b   1.000
_cell.length_c   1.000
_cell.angle_alpha   90.00
_cell.angle_beta   90.00
_cell.angle_gamma   90.00
#
_symmetry.space_group_name_H-M   'P 1'
#
loop_
_entity.id
_entity.type
_entity.pdbx_description
1 polymer ?
#
loop_
_entity_poly.entity_id
_entity_poly.type
_entity_poly.pdbx_seq_one_letter_code
_entity_poly.pdbx_strand_id
1 'polypeptide(L)'
;MQEVNTHSHVSYMNLYVRYFEQETLATSLEQVFTFLSSIPDLVVDQALIDDISEYAVGSYMYPKRYKVRPRVYFIVIKTQASSLEEFKANKKENSVGAGNGEALSKKEAKINMLSIQRDGWYEGKITFKRVIPIPGTLKFQYQDTVFSAYVRANSGLDCYEKMIAYLKNRQDVDLRSQFPSARGSNFAFSYINLPVLQEG
;
A
#
# COMPACT_ATOMS: atom_id res chain seq x y z
N MET A 1 -0.40 33.70 47.41
CA MET A 1 -1.11 32.60 46.75
C MET A 1 -1.35 33.01 45.31
N GLN A 2 -0.80 32.25 44.36
CA GLN A 2 -1.25 32.03 42.97
C GLN A 2 -0.04 31.44 42.25
N GLU A 3 0.11 30.12 42.33
CA GLU A 3 -0.36 29.15 41.32
C GLU A 3 0.62 29.07 40.16
N VAL A 4 1.57 28.17 40.37
CA VAL A 4 2.49 27.60 39.38
C VAL A 4 1.66 26.96 38.29
N ASN A 5 1.53 27.62 37.14
CA ASN A 5 1.01 27.02 35.93
C ASN A 5 2.19 26.38 35.18
N THR A 6 2.63 25.22 35.68
CA THR A 6 3.47 24.30 34.92
C THR A 6 2.60 23.66 33.82
N HIS A 7 2.37 24.39 32.73
CA HIS A 7 2.03 23.75 31.48
C HIS A 7 3.30 23.06 30.98
N SER A 8 3.50 21.83 31.44
CA SER A 8 4.39 20.87 30.80
C SER A 8 4.12 20.90 29.30
N HIS A 9 5.07 21.46 28.55
CA HIS A 9 5.04 21.53 27.11
C HIS A 9 5.18 20.10 26.57
N VAL A 10 4.07 19.36 26.53
CA VAL A 10 4.01 18.08 25.84
C VAL A 10 4.27 18.41 24.37
N SER A 11 5.47 18.07 23.90
CA SER A 11 5.83 18.22 22.50
C SER A 11 5.04 17.18 21.71
N TYR A 12 3.88 17.58 21.19
CA TYR A 12 3.13 16.77 20.24
C TYR A 12 3.83 16.83 18.88
N MET A 13 4.07 15.66 18.28
CA MET A 13 4.52 15.59 16.89
C MET A 13 3.40 16.02 15.95
N ASN A 14 3.76 16.64 14.83
CA ASN A 14 2.80 16.98 13.79
C ASN A 14 2.12 15.70 13.27
N LEU A 15 0.85 15.82 12.91
CA LEU A 15 0.04 14.70 12.45
C LEU A 15 -0.34 14.89 11.00
N TYR A 16 0.12 13.97 10.16
CA TYR A 16 -0.41 13.83 8.82
C TYR A 16 -1.70 13.00 8.86
N VAL A 17 -2.79 13.56 8.35
CA VAL A 17 -4.10 12.92 8.30
C VAL A 17 -4.54 12.83 6.86
N ARG A 18 -5.02 11.66 6.44
CA ARG A 18 -5.52 11.45 5.08
C ARG A 18 -6.81 10.66 5.05
N TYR A 19 -7.78 11.18 4.30
CA TYR A 19 -9.05 10.56 3.95
C TYR A 19 -9.24 10.61 2.43
N PHE A 20 -9.13 9.48 1.74
CA PHE A 20 -9.12 9.39 0.26
C PHE A 20 -8.10 10.33 -0.41
N GLU A 21 -8.58 11.38 -1.09
CA GLU A 21 -7.82 12.41 -1.79
C GLU A 21 -7.64 13.67 -0.94
N GLN A 22 -8.36 13.78 0.18
CA GLN A 22 -8.20 14.85 1.14
C GLN A 22 -7.08 14.49 2.11
N GLU A 23 -6.10 15.38 2.24
CA GLU A 23 -4.98 15.23 3.16
C GLU A 23 -4.64 16.57 3.79
N THR A 24 -4.19 16.52 5.04
CA THR A 24 -3.71 17.68 5.76
C THR A 24 -2.52 17.30 6.63
N LEU A 25 -1.66 18.28 6.87
CA LEU A 25 -0.65 18.20 7.91
C LEU A 25 -1.10 19.12 9.04
N ALA A 26 -1.49 18.53 10.16
CA ALA A 26 -1.96 19.25 11.32
C ALA A 26 -0.82 19.46 12.31
N THR A 27 -0.63 20.72 12.74
CA THR A 27 0.34 21.07 13.79
C THR A 27 -0.28 21.08 15.19
N SER A 28 -1.60 20.89 15.28
CA SER A 28 -2.34 20.79 16.54
C SER A 28 -3.47 19.76 16.44
N LEU A 29 -3.89 19.23 17.59
CA LEU A 29 -5.04 18.33 17.68
C LEU A 29 -6.34 19.00 17.20
N GLU A 30 -6.51 20.29 17.47
CA GLU A 30 -7.67 21.06 16.99
C GLU A 30 -7.78 21.06 15.47
N GLN A 31 -6.65 21.22 14.76
CA GLN A 31 -6.64 21.13 13.29
C GLN A 31 -6.99 19.72 12.81
N VAL A 32 -6.55 18.67 13.52
CA VAL A 32 -6.95 17.29 13.21
C VAL A 32 -8.47 17.13 13.33
N PHE A 33 -9.06 17.54 14.45
CA PHE A 33 -10.50 17.37 14.67
C PHE A 33 -11.34 18.25 13.75
N THR A 34 -10.85 19.44 13.40
CA THR A 34 -11.47 20.30 12.38
C THR A 34 -11.50 19.59 11.03
N PHE A 35 -10.38 18.99 10.61
CA PHE A 35 -10.33 18.19 9.38
C PHE A 35 -11.26 16.97 9.44
N LEU A 36 -11.26 16.21 10.54
CA LEU A 36 -12.13 15.04 10.70
C LEU A 36 -13.62 15.42 10.69
N SER A 37 -13.98 16.56 11.26
CA SER A 37 -15.36 17.08 11.22
C SER A 37 -15.80 17.48 9.81
N SER A 38 -14.86 17.73 8.88
CA SER A 38 -15.20 17.97 7.47
C SER A 38 -15.56 16.69 6.69
N ILE A 39 -15.27 15.51 7.26
CA ILE A 39 -15.50 14.23 6.60
C ILE A 39 -16.99 13.85 6.71
N PRO A 40 -17.71 13.64 5.59
CA PRO A 40 -19.08 13.16 5.64
C PRO A 40 -19.13 11.75 6.23
N ASP A 41 -20.16 11.48 7.03
CA ASP A 41 -20.40 10.21 7.72
C ASP A 41 -19.41 9.86 8.86
N LEU A 42 -18.46 10.74 9.21
CA LEU A 42 -17.60 10.55 10.38
C LEU A 42 -18.17 11.30 11.58
N VAL A 43 -18.47 10.57 12.65
CA VAL A 43 -18.79 11.16 13.95
C VAL A 43 -17.50 11.26 14.75
N VAL A 44 -17.11 12.48 15.12
CA VAL A 44 -15.97 12.72 16.01
C VAL A 44 -16.49 12.65 17.44
N ASP A 45 -16.52 11.44 18.00
CA ASP A 45 -16.92 11.19 19.38
C ASP A 45 -15.74 11.29 20.36
N GLN A 46 -16.05 11.34 21.65
CA GLN A 46 -15.06 11.50 22.71
C GLN A 46 -14.01 10.36 22.71
N ALA A 47 -14.39 9.11 22.39
CA ALA A 47 -13.42 8.02 22.35
C ALA A 47 -12.44 8.16 21.19
N LEU A 48 -12.87 8.71 20.05
CA LEU A 48 -11.97 9.04 18.95
C LEU A 48 -11.01 10.18 19.31
N ILE A 49 -11.50 11.19 20.03
CA ILE A 49 -10.69 12.31 20.52
C ILE A 49 -9.61 11.79 21.47
N ASP A 50 -9.98 10.97 22.45
CA ASP A 50 -9.06 10.38 23.41
C ASP A 50 -8.02 9.48 22.70
N ASP A 51 -8.42 8.61 21.76
CA ASP A 51 -7.48 7.73 21.06
C ASP A 51 -6.48 8.48 20.16
N ILE A 52 -6.93 9.55 19.48
CA ILE A 52 -6.04 10.39 18.66
C ILE A 52 -5.12 11.23 19.54
N SER A 53 -5.62 11.74 20.66
CA SER A 53 -4.83 12.50 21.63
C SER A 53 -3.77 11.59 22.24
N GLU A 54 -4.14 10.42 22.76
CA GLU A 54 -3.20 9.42 23.26
C GLU A 54 -2.20 9.00 22.18
N TYR A 55 -2.68 8.79 20.94
CA TYR A 55 -1.79 8.51 19.82
C TYR A 55 -0.79 9.65 19.65
N ALA A 56 -1.20 10.92 19.65
CA ALA A 56 -0.31 12.06 19.48
C ALA A 56 0.77 12.16 20.58
N VAL A 57 0.41 11.89 21.84
CA VAL A 57 1.34 11.88 22.99
C VAL A 57 2.28 10.66 22.95
N GLY A 58 1.75 9.50 22.56
CA GLY A 58 2.38 8.21 22.83
C GLY A 58 3.72 8.01 22.13
N SER A 59 4.47 6.98 22.52
CA SER A 59 5.73 6.61 21.85
C SER A 59 5.52 5.82 20.56
N TYR A 60 4.29 5.39 20.25
CA TYR A 60 3.97 4.60 19.06
C TYR A 60 4.12 5.42 17.78
N MET A 61 5.02 4.98 16.88
CA MET A 61 5.34 5.65 15.62
C MET A 61 4.63 5.05 14.40
N TYR A 62 3.93 3.92 14.57
CA TYR A 62 3.26 3.25 13.45
C TYR A 62 1.98 4.00 13.04
N PRO A 63 1.68 4.08 11.72
CA PRO A 63 0.42 4.65 11.22
C PRO A 63 -0.81 3.98 11.83
N LYS A 64 -1.70 4.77 12.43
CA LYS A 64 -3.03 4.30 12.87
C LYS A 64 -4.04 4.44 11.73
N ARG A 65 -4.95 3.48 11.62
CA ARG A 65 -6.05 3.48 10.64
C ARG A 65 -7.38 3.43 11.36
N TYR A 66 -8.27 4.35 11.04
CA TYR A 66 -9.57 4.48 11.67
C TYR A 66 -10.66 4.21 10.64
N LYS A 67 -11.59 3.32 11.01
CA LYS A 67 -12.69 2.90 10.13
C LYS A 67 -13.83 3.91 10.24
N VAL A 68 -14.21 4.51 9.10
CA VAL A 68 -15.38 5.41 9.01
C VAL A 68 -16.63 4.59 8.66
N ARG A 69 -16.54 3.78 7.60
CA ARG A 69 -17.62 2.89 7.13
C ARG A 69 -17.01 1.63 6.47
N PRO A 70 -17.79 0.60 6.10
CA PRO A 70 -17.23 -0.58 5.44
C PRO A 70 -16.36 -0.18 4.23
N ARG A 71 -15.09 -0.65 4.22
CA ARG A 71 -14.07 -0.36 3.19
C ARG A 71 -13.57 1.08 3.13
N VAL A 72 -13.93 1.94 4.07
CA VAL A 72 -13.52 3.34 4.10
C VAL A 72 -12.85 3.67 5.43
N TYR A 73 -11.65 4.23 5.33
CA TYR A 73 -10.80 4.55 6.46
C TYR A 73 -10.06 5.87 6.24
N PHE A 74 -9.73 6.54 7.33
CA PHE A 74 -8.68 7.56 7.33
C PHE A 74 -7.44 7.03 8.04
N ILE A 75 -6.29 7.61 7.73
CA ILE A 75 -5.01 7.28 8.35
C ILE A 75 -4.45 8.49 9.09
N VAL A 76 -3.80 8.23 10.22
CA VAL A 76 -3.07 9.24 10.99
C VAL A 76 -1.63 8.76 11.14
N ILE A 77 -0.68 9.63 10.81
CA ILE A 77 0.76 9.35 10.83
C ILE A 77 1.47 10.47 11.58
N LYS A 78 2.29 10.11 12.56
CA LYS A 78 3.21 11.05 13.20
C LYS A 78 4.33 11.46 12.28
N THR A 79 4.66 12.74 12.31
CA THR A 79 5.78 13.25 11.54
C THR A 79 6.40 14.47 12.21
N GLN A 80 7.68 14.66 11.93
CA GLN A 80 8.41 15.88 12.26
C GLN A 80 8.27 16.94 11.16
N ALA A 81 7.62 16.59 10.04
CA ALA A 81 7.45 17.50 8.94
C ALA A 81 6.59 18.70 9.36
N SER A 82 7.01 19.91 8.97
CA SER A 82 6.30 21.17 9.30
C SER A 82 5.34 21.62 8.20
N SER A 83 5.43 21.03 7.01
CA SER A 83 4.52 21.27 5.88
C SER A 83 4.18 19.98 5.13
N LEU A 84 3.07 19.99 4.40
CA LEU A 84 2.63 18.84 3.60
C LEU A 84 3.62 18.53 2.46
N GLU A 85 4.27 19.56 1.91
CA GLU A 85 5.34 19.44 0.93
C GLU A 85 6.56 18.73 1.52
N GLU A 86 6.99 19.14 2.72
CA GLU A 86 8.10 18.52 3.45
C GLU A 86 7.78 17.07 3.84
N PHE A 87 6.55 16.79 4.29
CA PHE A 87 6.13 15.42 4.58
C PHE A 87 6.20 14.51 3.34
N LYS A 88 5.76 15.01 2.18
CA LYS A 88 5.84 14.30 0.91
C LYS A 88 7.29 14.16 0.42
N ALA A 89 8.15 15.14 0.69
CA ALA A 89 9.57 15.10 0.40
C ALA A 89 10.31 14.11 1.31
N ASN A 90 10.01 14.07 2.61
CA ASN A 90 10.59 13.12 3.56
C ASN A 90 10.13 11.68 3.31
N LYS A 91 8.92 11.49 2.77
CA LYS A 91 8.54 10.18 2.22
C LYS A 91 9.41 9.77 1.03
N LYS A 92 9.91 10.73 0.24
CA LYS A 92 10.93 10.48 -0.78
C LYS A 92 12.32 10.29 -0.16
N GLU A 93 12.65 10.95 0.94
CA GLU A 93 13.97 10.91 1.61
C GLU A 93 14.21 9.67 2.50
N ASN A 94 13.21 9.20 3.27
CA ASN A 94 13.27 7.91 4.00
C ASN A 94 13.24 6.69 3.06
N SER A 95 13.01 6.93 1.77
CA SER A 95 13.25 5.99 0.68
C SER A 95 14.56 6.26 -0.06
N VAL A 96 15.49 7.03 0.52
CA VAL A 96 16.88 7.23 0.05
C VAL A 96 17.84 6.32 0.81
N GLY A 97 17.31 5.20 1.33
CA GLY A 97 18.02 3.93 1.28
C GLY A 97 17.90 3.23 -0.09
N ALA A 98 16.99 3.65 -0.98
CA ALA A 98 16.87 3.12 -2.35
C ALA A 98 15.98 3.97 -3.28
N GLY A 99 16.58 4.93 -4.00
CA GLY A 99 16.15 5.40 -5.34
C GLY A 99 14.64 5.63 -5.61
N ASN A 100 13.95 6.49 -4.86
CA ASN A 100 12.49 6.62 -5.01
C ASN A 100 12.00 7.66 -6.04
N GLY A 101 12.85 8.58 -6.52
CA GLY A 101 12.57 9.37 -7.73
C GLY A 101 12.49 8.48 -8.97
N GLU A 102 13.38 7.48 -9.03
CA GLU A 102 13.31 6.41 -10.01
C GLU A 102 12.17 5.44 -9.74
N ALA A 103 11.80 5.12 -8.50
CA ALA A 103 10.75 4.12 -8.23
C ALA A 103 9.33 4.60 -8.59
N LEU A 104 9.01 5.89 -8.39
CA LEU A 104 7.76 6.47 -8.88
C LEU A 104 7.73 6.49 -10.42
N SER A 105 8.81 6.94 -11.04
CA SER A 105 9.00 6.89 -12.50
C SER A 105 8.94 5.45 -13.04
N LYS A 106 9.56 4.47 -12.36
CA LYS A 106 9.53 3.04 -12.69
C LYS A 106 8.13 2.47 -12.52
N LYS A 107 7.36 2.93 -11.52
CA LYS A 107 5.97 2.48 -11.33
C LYS A 107 5.05 3.03 -12.43
N GLU A 108 5.17 4.30 -12.78
CA GLU A 108 4.44 4.91 -13.90
C GLU A 108 4.87 4.30 -15.25
N ALA A 109 6.17 4.13 -15.47
CA ALA A 109 6.73 3.47 -16.64
C ALA A 109 6.25 2.02 -16.75
N LYS A 110 6.22 1.27 -15.64
CA LYS A 110 5.68 -0.09 -15.61
C LYS A 110 4.18 -0.12 -15.94
N ILE A 111 3.39 0.82 -15.43
CA ILE A 111 1.97 0.94 -15.77
C ILE A 111 1.79 1.18 -17.27
N ASN A 112 2.62 2.05 -17.86
CA ASN A 112 2.62 2.27 -19.30
C ASN A 112 3.04 1.00 -20.05
N MET A 113 4.10 0.32 -19.62
CA MET A 113 4.58 -0.94 -20.22
C MET A 113 3.57 -2.07 -20.16
N LEU A 114 2.75 -2.16 -19.10
CA LEU A 114 1.67 -3.16 -19.01
C LEU A 114 0.68 -3.04 -20.17
N SER A 115 0.44 -1.81 -20.63
CA SER A 115 -0.55 -1.49 -21.66
C SER A 115 0.00 -1.55 -23.08
N ILE A 116 1.33 -1.60 -23.25
CA ILE A 116 1.97 -1.70 -24.56
C ILE A 116 1.53 -2.99 -25.23
N GLN A 117 0.86 -2.85 -26.36
CA GLN A 117 0.47 -3.96 -27.22
C GLN A 117 1.70 -4.42 -28.01
N ARG A 118 2.14 -5.63 -27.74
CA ARG A 118 3.24 -6.31 -28.43
C ARG A 118 3.01 -7.82 -28.34
N ASP A 119 2.63 -8.44 -29.46
CA ASP A 119 2.52 -9.90 -29.51
C ASP A 119 3.88 -10.55 -29.34
N GLY A 120 3.95 -11.61 -28.54
CA GLY A 120 5.12 -12.45 -28.42
C GLY A 120 5.16 -13.23 -27.12
N TRP A 121 6.36 -13.70 -26.78
CA TRP A 121 6.61 -14.42 -25.54
C TRP A 121 6.97 -13.45 -24.43
N TYR A 122 6.33 -13.64 -23.28
CA TYR A 122 6.61 -12.91 -22.06
C TYR A 122 7.08 -13.87 -20.98
N GLU A 123 8.16 -13.53 -20.28
CA GLU A 123 8.47 -14.13 -18.99
C GLU A 123 7.66 -13.37 -17.93
N GLY A 124 6.73 -14.05 -17.25
CA GLY A 124 5.97 -13.47 -16.15
C GLY A 124 6.34 -14.12 -14.82
N LYS A 125 6.39 -13.33 -13.75
CA LYS A 125 6.66 -13.76 -12.37
C LYS A 125 5.66 -13.12 -11.42
N ILE A 126 4.93 -13.95 -10.67
CA ILE A 126 3.92 -13.54 -9.67
C ILE A 126 4.32 -14.07 -8.30
N THR A 127 4.28 -13.19 -7.30
CA THR A 127 4.33 -13.56 -5.88
C THR A 127 2.94 -13.38 -5.27
N PHE A 128 2.31 -14.45 -4.79
CA PHE A 128 0.96 -14.43 -4.25
C PHE A 128 0.87 -15.13 -2.90
N LYS A 129 -0.16 -14.84 -2.11
CA LYS A 129 -0.40 -15.52 -0.83
C LYS A 129 -1.23 -16.77 -1.10
N ARG A 130 -0.57 -17.94 -1.12
CA ARG A 130 -1.23 -19.23 -1.25
C ARG A 130 -1.82 -19.66 0.08
N VAL A 131 -3.08 -20.10 0.07
CA VAL A 131 -3.69 -20.74 1.23
C VAL A 131 -3.26 -22.20 1.29
N ILE A 132 -2.73 -22.61 2.44
CA ILE A 132 -2.29 -23.98 2.70
C ILE A 132 -3.02 -24.51 3.95
N PRO A 133 -3.67 -25.69 3.90
CA PRO A 133 -4.24 -26.33 5.08
C PRO A 133 -3.13 -26.79 6.02
N ILE A 134 -3.34 -26.63 7.33
CA ILE A 134 -2.41 -27.16 8.33
C ILE A 134 -2.84 -28.61 8.64
N PRO A 135 -2.01 -29.63 8.32
CA PRO A 135 -2.35 -31.04 8.52
C PRO A 135 -2.78 -31.33 9.96
N GLY A 136 -3.81 -32.16 10.13
CA GLY A 136 -4.35 -32.51 11.45
C GLY A 136 -5.19 -31.41 12.11
N THR A 137 -5.45 -30.29 11.43
CA THR A 137 -6.32 -29.22 11.92
C THR A 137 -7.32 -28.78 10.86
N LEU A 138 -8.35 -28.01 11.28
CA LEU A 138 -9.25 -27.31 10.37
C LEU A 138 -8.77 -25.88 10.04
N LYS A 139 -7.49 -25.56 10.33
CA LYS A 139 -6.91 -24.23 10.16
C LYS A 139 -6.17 -24.12 8.84
N PHE A 140 -6.06 -22.88 8.36
CA PHE A 140 -5.39 -22.51 7.13
C PHE A 140 -4.35 -21.44 7.41
N GLN A 141 -3.25 -21.45 6.65
CA GLN A 141 -2.23 -20.42 6.69
C GLN A 141 -2.00 -19.81 5.31
N TYR A 142 -1.59 -18.55 5.29
CA TYR A 142 -1.16 -17.85 4.08
C TYR A 142 0.35 -17.94 3.96
N GLN A 143 0.83 -18.45 2.84
CA GLN A 143 2.26 -18.54 2.52
C GLN A 143 2.58 -17.75 1.24
N ASP A 144 3.63 -16.92 1.28
CA ASP A 144 4.14 -16.32 0.05
C ASP A 144 4.65 -17.39 -0.89
N THR A 145 4.11 -17.41 -2.10
CA THR A 145 4.43 -18.38 -3.14
C THR A 145 4.79 -17.65 -4.41
N VAL A 146 5.92 -18.04 -5.02
CA VAL A 146 6.39 -17.51 -6.30
C VAL A 146 5.98 -18.46 -7.42
N PHE A 147 5.42 -17.91 -8.49
CA PHE A 147 5.10 -18.62 -9.71
C PHE A 147 5.66 -17.86 -10.90
N SER A 148 6.44 -18.54 -11.75
CA SER A 148 6.98 -17.98 -12.98
C SER A 148 6.59 -18.85 -14.17
N ALA A 149 6.34 -18.24 -15.32
CA ALA A 149 6.01 -18.94 -16.55
C ALA A 149 6.36 -18.11 -17.79
N TYR A 150 6.63 -18.81 -18.89
CA TYR A 150 6.63 -18.22 -20.22
C TYR A 150 5.21 -18.23 -20.79
N VAL A 151 4.70 -17.07 -21.16
CA VAL A 151 3.32 -16.87 -21.60
C VAL A 151 3.31 -16.18 -22.95
N ARG A 152 2.65 -16.80 -23.94
CA ARG A 152 2.36 -16.11 -25.20
C ARG A 152 1.22 -15.13 -24.97
N ALA A 153 1.51 -13.84 -25.11
CA ALA A 153 0.60 -12.76 -24.80
C ALA A 153 0.74 -11.59 -25.78
N ASN A 154 -0.28 -10.73 -25.82
CA ASN A 154 -0.27 -9.52 -26.65
C ASN A 154 0.16 -8.27 -25.87
N SER A 155 0.36 -8.36 -24.55
CA SER A 155 0.79 -7.26 -23.69
C SER A 155 1.25 -7.78 -22.33
N GLY A 156 1.89 -6.92 -21.53
CA GLY A 156 2.22 -7.25 -20.14
C GLY A 156 0.98 -7.50 -19.27
N LEU A 157 -0.12 -6.81 -19.56
CA LEU A 157 -1.41 -7.00 -18.89
C LEU A 157 -2.03 -8.36 -19.24
N ASP A 158 -2.08 -8.72 -20.51
CA ASP A 158 -2.59 -10.03 -20.96
C ASP A 158 -1.74 -11.19 -20.42
N CYS A 159 -0.42 -11.01 -20.33
CA CYS A 159 0.47 -11.96 -19.66
C CYS A 159 0.02 -12.18 -18.20
N TYR A 160 -0.20 -11.11 -17.44
CA TYR A 160 -0.73 -11.20 -16.07
C TYR A 160 -2.09 -11.91 -16.01
N GLU A 161 -3.05 -11.51 -16.85
CA GLU A 161 -4.40 -12.06 -16.82
C GLU A 161 -4.40 -13.57 -17.10
N LYS A 162 -3.63 -14.02 -18.08
CA LYS A 162 -3.43 -15.44 -18.40
C LYS A 162 -2.79 -16.20 -17.24
N MET A 163 -1.77 -15.64 -16.59
CA MET A 163 -1.15 -16.27 -15.42
C MET A 163 -2.12 -16.40 -14.25
N ILE A 164 -2.92 -15.37 -13.96
CA ILE A 164 -3.93 -15.41 -12.90
C ILE A 164 -5.03 -16.41 -13.23
N ALA A 165 -5.51 -16.44 -14.48
CA ALA A 165 -6.50 -17.41 -14.93
C ALA A 165 -5.98 -18.85 -14.77
N TYR A 166 -4.72 -19.10 -15.14
CA TYR A 166 -4.07 -20.40 -14.94
C TYR A 166 -4.01 -20.77 -13.45
N LEU A 167 -3.52 -19.87 -12.59
CA LEU A 167 -3.39 -20.13 -11.15
C LEU A 167 -4.73 -20.38 -10.46
N LYS A 168 -5.81 -19.69 -10.87
CA LYS A 168 -7.16 -19.90 -10.32
C LYS A 168 -7.78 -21.23 -10.72
N ASN A 169 -7.38 -21.78 -11.87
CA ASN A 169 -7.88 -23.07 -12.37
C ASN A 169 -7.06 -24.27 -11.88
N ARG A 170 -5.97 -24.03 -11.14
CA ARG A 170 -5.17 -25.11 -10.55
C ARG A 170 -5.88 -25.73 -9.35
N GLN A 171 -6.04 -27.05 -9.38
CA GLN A 171 -6.65 -27.80 -8.28
C GLN A 171 -5.89 -27.68 -6.95
N ASP A 172 -4.57 -27.46 -7.01
CA ASP A 172 -3.73 -27.31 -5.83
C ASP A 172 -3.72 -25.88 -5.25
N VAL A 173 -4.43 -24.93 -5.86
CA VAL A 173 -4.53 -23.55 -5.38
C VAL A 173 -5.93 -23.30 -4.83
N ASP A 174 -6.02 -23.17 -3.51
CA ASP A 174 -7.29 -22.88 -2.82
C ASP A 174 -7.84 -21.51 -3.24
N LEU A 175 -9.16 -21.43 -3.44
CA LEU A 175 -9.89 -20.23 -3.89
C LEU A 175 -9.71 -19.02 -2.97
N ARG A 176 -9.35 -19.21 -1.70
CA ARG A 176 -9.07 -18.14 -0.74
C ARG A 176 -7.67 -17.56 -0.86
N SER A 177 -6.84 -18.10 -1.75
CA SER A 177 -5.52 -17.55 -2.06
C SER A 177 -5.65 -16.12 -2.60
N GLN A 178 -4.74 -15.24 -2.18
CA GLN A 178 -4.78 -13.81 -2.52
C GLN A 178 -3.75 -13.50 -3.60
N PHE A 179 -4.23 -13.00 -4.73
CA PHE A 179 -3.40 -12.65 -5.87
C PHE A 179 -3.05 -11.15 -5.85
N PRO A 180 -1.81 -10.78 -6.24
CA PRO A 180 -1.42 -9.38 -6.33
C PRO A 180 -2.07 -8.70 -7.52
N SER A 181 -2.11 -7.36 -7.53
CA SER A 181 -2.48 -6.60 -8.73
C SER A 181 -1.36 -6.59 -9.77
N ALA A 182 -1.70 -6.54 -11.06
CA ALA A 182 -0.75 -6.34 -12.16
C ALA A 182 0.13 -5.08 -11.98
N ARG A 183 -0.41 -4.03 -11.36
CA ARG A 183 0.31 -2.77 -11.09
C ARG A 183 1.16 -2.82 -9.82
N GLY A 184 1.06 -3.90 -9.04
CA GLY A 184 1.80 -4.09 -7.80
C GLY A 184 3.27 -4.46 -8.04
N SER A 185 4.07 -4.44 -6.98
CA SER A 185 5.46 -4.92 -7.00
C SER A 185 5.56 -6.45 -7.13
N ASN A 186 4.50 -7.17 -6.75
CA ASN A 186 4.45 -8.63 -6.71
C ASN A 186 4.14 -9.30 -8.06
N PHE A 187 4.07 -8.53 -9.14
CA PHE A 187 4.08 -9.04 -10.51
C PHE A 187 5.24 -8.43 -11.25
N ALA A 188 6.02 -9.20 -11.99
CA ALA A 188 7.05 -8.71 -12.91
C ALA A 188 6.88 -9.41 -14.25
N PHE A 189 7.22 -8.72 -15.33
CA PHE A 189 7.21 -9.30 -16.66
C PHE A 189 8.33 -8.72 -17.52
N SER A 190 8.80 -9.53 -18.46
CA SER A 190 9.78 -9.15 -19.47
C SER A 190 9.34 -9.70 -20.83
N TYR A 191 9.35 -8.85 -21.86
CA TYR A 191 9.14 -9.33 -23.23
C TYR A 191 10.41 -10.04 -23.72
N ILE A 192 10.26 -11.23 -24.29
CA ILE A 192 11.36 -12.03 -24.81
C ILE A 192 11.39 -11.88 -26.32
N ASN A 193 12.44 -11.22 -26.82
CA ASN A 193 12.83 -11.35 -28.21
C ASN A 193 13.54 -12.69 -28.36
N LEU A 194 12.80 -13.76 -28.58
CA LEU A 194 13.42 -14.99 -29.09
C LEU A 194 13.87 -14.70 -30.53
N PRO A 195 15.15 -14.90 -30.88
CA PRO A 195 15.49 -15.01 -32.29
C PRO A 195 14.67 -16.16 -32.85
N VAL A 196 14.02 -15.93 -33.99
CA VAL A 196 13.41 -17.02 -34.76
C VAL A 196 14.53 -18.02 -35.00
N LEU A 197 14.43 -19.20 -34.39
CA LEU A 197 15.28 -20.32 -34.78
C LEU A 197 14.92 -20.56 -36.25
N GLN A 198 15.81 -20.17 -37.16
CA GLN A 198 15.74 -20.63 -38.53
C GLN A 198 15.92 -22.14 -38.46
N GLU A 199 14.83 -22.87 -38.64
CA GLU A 199 14.89 -24.30 -38.88
C GLU A 199 15.71 -24.49 -40.17
N GLY A 200 16.86 -25.15 -40.03
CA GLY A 200 17.70 -25.58 -41.14
C GLY A 200 17.24 -26.92 -41.69
#